data_AF-A0AAI8HQW5-F1
#
_entry.id   AF-A0AAI8HQW5-F1
#
_cell.length_a   1.000
_cell.length_b   1.000
_cell.length_c   1.000
_cell.angle_alpha   90.00
_cell.angle_beta   90.00
_cell.angle_gamma   90.00
#
_symmetry.space_group_name_H-M   'P 1'
#
loop_
_entity.id
_entity.type
_entity.pdbx_description
1 polymer ?
#
loop_
_entity_poly.entity_id
_entity_poly.type
_entity_poly.pdbx_seq_one_letter_code
_entity_poly.pdbx_strand_id
1 'polypeptide(L)'
;MKMYKTDKDDDLYYYFNAKKEKRWLYRYRYYDAFGKRREKSKQGFKKENEAYRALLEVKTAVLNGDIKEVENENLTISEWLDIWYETNKNQWEISTCENRKLIIETIIKPLLGKIKLTKLDKVTYKRLFINELLKEYSPGSVAQYHATFKISINAAVDSEILRRNRFNKIIIPQPKKESENFYTASELREFLEAFKRYENITNYTMVELLAFTGMRRGEAMGLKWSDVDFEGLTISINRTRDANGIRSPKTKNSYRTIKVIGELITQLKVYRKWCKELMISFGKHLSEDDFIFINKSTTKPISHTVIRYAIDRVTKKENLKRITVHGLRHTHATILISKRIPVKVISDRLGNTPEMVLNTYGHSFKELEEESVEAFADALAL
;
A
#
# COMPACT_ATOMS: atom_id res chain seq x y z
N MET A 1 49.46 -3.82 -22.69
CA MET A 1 48.96 -3.88 -24.08
C MET A 1 49.39 -2.62 -24.81
N LYS A 2 50.10 -2.72 -25.94
CA LYS A 2 50.50 -1.54 -26.73
C LYS A 2 49.27 -1.02 -27.49
N MET A 3 48.97 0.25 -27.30
CA MET A 3 47.84 0.94 -27.93
C MET A 3 48.36 1.92 -28.97
N TYR A 4 47.64 2.08 -30.06
CA TYR A 4 47.97 2.97 -31.16
C TYR A 4 46.84 3.97 -31.33
N LYS A 5 47.16 5.27 -31.39
CA LYS A 5 46.17 6.34 -31.61
C LYS A 5 45.59 6.26 -33.02
N THR A 6 44.41 6.83 -33.18
CA THR A 6 43.73 7.00 -34.47
C THR A 6 43.69 8.49 -34.84
N ASP A 7 43.63 8.80 -36.13
CA ASP A 7 43.51 10.21 -36.58
C ASP A 7 42.09 10.76 -36.37
N LYS A 8 41.11 9.88 -36.06
CA LYS A 8 39.70 10.22 -35.98
C LYS A 8 39.32 10.95 -34.68
N ASP A 9 39.98 10.59 -33.58
CA ASP A 9 39.76 11.19 -32.26
C ASP A 9 40.93 10.84 -31.32
N ASP A 10 41.35 11.79 -30.49
CA ASP A 10 42.44 11.64 -29.51
C ASP A 10 42.18 10.59 -28.42
N ASP A 11 40.92 10.30 -28.14
CA ASP A 11 40.48 9.32 -27.15
C ASP A 11 40.16 7.94 -27.76
N LEU A 12 40.41 7.76 -29.06
CA LEU A 12 40.19 6.52 -29.80
C LEU A 12 41.51 5.84 -30.16
N TYR A 13 41.57 4.52 -29.94
CA TYR A 13 42.79 3.72 -30.10
C TYR A 13 42.49 2.37 -30.75
N TYR A 14 43.52 1.72 -31.29
CA TYR A 14 43.48 0.31 -31.68
C TYR A 14 44.60 -0.49 -31.01
N TYR A 15 44.41 -1.81 -30.94
CA TYR A 15 45.36 -2.78 -30.42
C TYR A 15 45.23 -4.12 -31.14
N PHE A 16 46.19 -5.01 -30.91
CA PHE A 16 46.13 -6.40 -31.36
C PHE A 16 45.89 -7.32 -30.16
N ASN A 17 44.88 -8.18 -30.25
CA ASN A 17 44.60 -9.15 -29.19
C ASN A 17 45.61 -10.32 -29.21
N ALA A 18 45.47 -11.30 -28.30
CA ALA A 18 46.33 -12.47 -28.25
C ALA A 18 46.33 -13.31 -29.55
N LYS A 19 45.27 -13.20 -30.37
CA LYS A 19 45.14 -13.85 -31.68
C LYS A 19 45.65 -12.99 -32.84
N LYS A 20 46.37 -11.90 -32.56
CA LYS A 20 46.86 -10.91 -33.54
C LYS A 20 45.75 -10.24 -34.36
N GLU A 21 44.52 -10.23 -33.89
CA GLU A 21 43.41 -9.54 -34.56
C GLU A 21 43.38 -8.07 -34.14
N LYS A 22 43.24 -7.16 -35.12
CA LYS A 22 43.02 -5.73 -34.85
C LYS A 22 41.67 -5.55 -34.16
N ARG A 23 41.69 -4.85 -33.02
CA ARG A 23 40.53 -4.46 -32.23
C ARG A 23 40.64 -2.99 -31.86
N TRP A 24 39.49 -2.36 -31.65
CA TRP A 24 39.41 -0.94 -31.32
C TRP A 24 38.98 -0.78 -29.86
N LEU A 25 39.39 0.34 -29.26
CA LEU A 25 38.98 0.75 -27.93
C LEU A 25 38.87 2.28 -27.87
N TYR A 26 38.18 2.79 -26.87
CA TYR A 26 38.30 4.19 -26.47
C TYR A 26 38.75 4.30 -25.02
N ARG A 27 39.38 5.42 -24.70
CA ARG A 27 39.74 5.81 -23.33
C ARG A 27 39.50 7.31 -23.20
N TYR A 28 38.40 7.67 -22.53
CA TYR A 28 38.00 9.05 -22.33
C TYR A 28 38.17 9.45 -20.87
N ARG A 29 38.86 10.55 -20.63
CA ARG A 29 39.09 11.11 -19.29
C ARG A 29 38.20 12.32 -19.09
N TYR A 30 37.49 12.35 -17.97
CA TYR A 30 36.57 13.43 -17.60
C TYR A 30 36.70 13.75 -16.12
N TYR A 31 36.07 14.84 -15.67
CA TYR A 31 35.97 15.19 -14.27
C TYR A 31 34.55 14.90 -13.79
N ASP A 32 34.41 14.24 -12.63
CA ASP A 32 33.10 14.03 -12.02
C ASP A 32 32.54 15.32 -11.39
N ALA A 33 31.31 15.26 -10.88
CA ALA A 33 30.63 16.40 -10.27
C ALA A 33 31.37 16.98 -9.03
N PHE A 34 32.34 16.25 -8.48
CA PHE A 34 33.17 16.68 -7.35
C PHE A 34 34.56 17.16 -7.80
N GLY A 35 34.78 17.33 -9.10
CA GLY A 35 36.06 17.78 -9.66
C GLY A 35 37.15 16.70 -9.62
N LYS A 36 36.81 15.43 -9.36
CA LYS A 36 37.78 14.33 -9.36
C LYS A 36 37.89 13.74 -10.76
N ARG A 37 39.14 13.55 -11.21
CA ARG A 37 39.43 12.95 -12.53
C ARG A 37 39.02 11.48 -12.57
N ARG A 38 38.22 11.12 -13.58
CA ARG A 38 37.76 9.76 -13.88
C ARG A 38 38.18 9.36 -15.30
N GLU A 39 38.19 8.06 -15.55
CA GLU A 39 38.48 7.49 -16.87
C GLU A 39 37.42 6.43 -17.20
N LYS A 40 36.75 6.58 -18.34
CA LYS A 40 35.88 5.55 -18.92
C LYS A 40 36.59 4.96 -20.12
N SER A 41 36.73 3.64 -20.14
CA SER A 41 37.29 2.93 -21.29
C SER A 41 36.45 1.70 -21.63
N LYS A 42 36.44 1.35 -22.91
CA LYS A 42 35.82 0.13 -23.40
C LYS A 42 36.64 -0.38 -24.59
N GLN A 43 36.89 -1.68 -24.61
CA GLN A 43 37.76 -2.34 -25.57
C GLN A 43 37.06 -3.52 -26.25
N GLY A 44 37.64 -4.00 -27.34
CA GLY A 44 37.22 -5.21 -28.03
C GLY A 44 36.29 -4.99 -29.23
N PHE A 45 36.11 -3.74 -29.66
CA PHE A 45 35.31 -3.43 -30.85
C PHE A 45 35.96 -4.00 -32.11
N LYS A 46 35.14 -4.49 -33.06
CA LYS A 46 35.64 -5.06 -34.32
C LYS A 46 35.92 -3.98 -35.35
N LYS A 47 35.14 -2.89 -35.34
CA LYS A 47 35.25 -1.77 -36.29
C LYS A 47 35.55 -0.45 -35.57
N GLU A 48 36.31 0.43 -36.21
CA GLU A 48 36.63 1.77 -35.72
C GLU A 48 35.37 2.60 -35.45
N ASN A 49 34.41 2.57 -36.37
CA ASN A 49 33.16 3.30 -36.26
C ASN A 49 32.30 2.87 -35.06
N GLU A 50 32.39 1.60 -34.63
CA GLU A 50 31.66 1.12 -33.44
C GLU A 50 32.28 1.71 -32.16
N ALA A 51 33.61 1.71 -32.08
CA ALA A 51 34.33 2.32 -30.96
C ALA A 51 34.12 3.84 -30.92
N TYR A 52 34.13 4.49 -32.09
CA TYR A 52 33.92 5.93 -32.21
C TYR A 52 32.49 6.35 -31.81
N ARG A 53 31.46 5.61 -32.24
CA ARG A 53 30.07 5.87 -31.78
C ARG A 53 29.95 5.74 -30.26
N ALA A 54 30.52 4.68 -29.68
CA ALA A 54 30.50 4.50 -28.23
C ALA A 54 31.27 5.61 -27.49
N LEU A 55 32.37 6.11 -28.05
CA LEU A 55 33.09 7.28 -27.52
C LEU A 55 32.23 8.54 -27.58
N LEU A 56 31.56 8.82 -28.70
CA LEU A 56 30.68 9.98 -28.86
C LEU A 56 29.51 9.95 -27.87
N GLU A 57 28.92 8.77 -27.61
CA GLU A 57 27.88 8.60 -26.58
C GLU A 57 28.38 9.05 -25.19
N VAL A 58 29.59 8.63 -24.82
CA VAL A 58 30.20 9.00 -23.53
C VAL A 58 30.56 10.49 -23.50
N LYS A 59 31.17 11.04 -24.56
CA LYS A 59 31.50 12.47 -24.64
C LYS A 59 30.25 13.34 -24.55
N THR A 60 29.20 12.97 -25.27
CA THR A 60 27.91 13.69 -25.25
C THR A 60 27.28 13.66 -23.87
N ALA A 61 27.27 12.49 -23.20
CA ALA A 61 26.74 12.38 -21.84
C ALA A 61 27.51 13.25 -20.84
N VAL A 62 28.85 13.28 -20.91
CA VAL A 62 29.67 14.15 -20.04
C VAL A 62 29.42 15.62 -20.34
N LEU A 63 29.37 16.02 -21.62
CA LEU A 63 29.11 17.40 -22.03
C LEU A 63 27.72 17.91 -21.60
N ASN A 64 26.72 17.02 -21.61
CA ASN A 64 25.36 17.34 -21.18
C ASN A 64 25.18 17.34 -19.66
N GLY A 65 26.22 17.00 -18.88
CA GLY A 65 26.13 16.88 -17.42
C GLY A 65 25.53 15.55 -16.93
N ASP A 66 25.25 14.60 -17.81
CA ASP A 66 24.70 13.26 -17.49
C ASP A 66 25.77 12.30 -16.94
N ILE A 67 26.76 12.82 -16.19
CA ILE A 67 27.93 12.07 -15.72
C ILE A 67 27.50 10.87 -14.85
N LYS A 68 26.45 11.05 -14.04
CA LYS A 68 25.91 9.98 -13.19
C LYS A 68 25.35 8.81 -13.99
N GLU A 69 24.79 9.02 -15.18
CA GLU A 69 24.31 7.91 -16.03
C GLU A 69 25.49 7.07 -16.54
N VAL A 70 26.61 7.71 -16.85
CA VAL A 70 27.85 7.05 -17.30
C VAL A 70 28.52 6.26 -16.17
N GLU A 71 28.52 6.81 -14.96
CA GLU A 71 29.06 6.17 -13.76
C GLU A 71 28.22 4.96 -13.32
N ASN A 72 26.90 5.06 -13.43
CA ASN A 72 25.96 4.02 -13.01
C ASN A 72 25.55 3.05 -14.14
N GLU A 73 26.28 3.03 -15.27
CA GLU A 73 25.95 2.16 -16.42
C GLU A 73 25.86 0.67 -16.03
N ASN A 74 26.67 0.26 -15.05
CA ASN A 74 26.72 -1.12 -14.56
C ASN A 74 25.81 -1.40 -13.36
N LEU A 75 25.16 -0.37 -12.80
CA LEU A 75 24.30 -0.51 -11.63
C LEU A 75 23.13 -1.46 -11.97
N THR A 76 23.02 -2.53 -11.19
CA THR A 76 21.95 -3.51 -11.31
C THR A 76 20.68 -2.99 -10.63
N ILE A 77 19.54 -3.58 -10.98
CA ILE A 77 18.27 -3.26 -10.30
C ILE A 77 18.35 -3.63 -8.82
N SER A 78 19.02 -4.71 -8.45
CA SER A 78 19.19 -5.09 -7.04
C SER A 78 19.94 -4.01 -6.26
N GLU A 79 21.12 -3.61 -6.73
CA GLU A 79 21.95 -2.59 -6.09
C GLU A 79 21.22 -1.25 -6.00
N TRP A 80 20.51 -0.85 -7.06
CA TRP A 80 19.71 0.37 -7.02
C TRP A 80 18.60 0.31 -5.96
N LEU A 81 17.89 -0.81 -5.85
CA LEU A 81 16.82 -0.96 -4.86
C LEU A 81 17.35 -0.92 -3.42
N ASP A 82 18.56 -1.44 -3.19
CA ASP A 82 19.24 -1.35 -1.89
C ASP A 82 19.57 0.11 -1.54
N ILE A 83 20.18 0.85 -2.47
CA ILE A 83 20.48 2.28 -2.31
C ILE A 83 19.20 3.07 -2.07
N TRP A 84 18.17 2.85 -2.90
CA TRP A 84 16.90 3.55 -2.80
C TRP A 84 16.21 3.28 -1.46
N TYR A 85 16.14 2.03 -1.03
CA TYR A 85 15.51 1.67 0.23
C TYR A 85 16.23 2.32 1.41
N GLU A 86 17.55 2.19 1.49
CA GLU A 86 18.35 2.71 2.60
C GLU A 86 18.30 4.24 2.69
N THR A 87 18.30 4.93 1.55
CA THR A 87 18.24 6.41 1.50
C THR A 87 16.88 6.95 1.94
N ASN A 88 15.79 6.20 1.73
CA ASN A 88 14.44 6.73 1.89
C ASN A 88 13.65 6.12 3.07
N LYS A 89 14.08 4.99 3.65
CA LYS A 89 13.33 4.27 4.69
C LYS A 89 12.97 5.13 5.92
N ASN A 90 13.80 6.13 6.25
CA ASN A 90 13.56 7.00 7.41
C ASN A 90 12.42 8.00 7.19
N GLN A 91 11.98 8.19 5.93
CA GLN A 91 10.85 9.05 5.58
C GLN A 91 9.51 8.29 5.55
N TRP A 92 9.55 6.97 5.69
CA TRP A 92 8.37 6.13 5.56
C TRP A 92 7.92 5.59 6.91
N GLU A 93 6.62 5.39 7.02
CA GLU A 93 6.03 4.61 8.10
C GLU A 93 6.62 3.19 8.16
N ILE A 94 6.80 2.65 9.36
CA ILE A 94 7.37 1.30 9.58
C ILE A 94 6.69 0.23 8.71
N SER A 95 5.36 0.28 8.59
CA SER A 95 4.59 -0.67 7.78
C SER A 95 4.85 -0.53 6.28
N THR A 96 5.17 0.69 5.82
CA THR A 96 5.57 0.96 4.44
C THR A 96 6.98 0.44 4.17
N CYS A 97 7.91 0.60 5.13
CA CYS A 97 9.23 0.01 5.07
C CYS A 97 9.16 -1.52 4.94
N GLU A 98 8.45 -2.17 5.85
CA GLU A 98 8.27 -3.63 5.86
C GLU A 98 7.66 -4.13 4.55
N ASN A 99 6.57 -3.50 4.09
CA ASN A 99 5.90 -3.91 2.86
C ASN A 99 6.80 -3.70 1.62
N ARG A 100 7.50 -2.56 1.52
CA ARG A 100 8.43 -2.31 0.41
C ARG A 100 9.60 -3.27 0.43
N LYS A 101 10.21 -3.50 1.59
CA LYS A 101 11.32 -4.45 1.75
C LYS A 101 10.89 -5.85 1.33
N LEU A 102 9.73 -6.31 1.79
CA LEU A 102 9.17 -7.60 1.38
C LEU A 102 9.04 -7.69 -0.14
N ILE A 103 8.38 -6.72 -0.78
CA ILE A 103 8.21 -6.70 -2.24
C ILE A 103 9.55 -6.66 -2.98
N ILE A 104 10.51 -5.87 -2.51
CA ILE A 104 11.85 -5.78 -3.12
C ILE A 104 12.55 -7.13 -3.09
N GLU A 105 12.63 -7.76 -1.91
CA GLU A 105 13.40 -8.99 -1.70
C GLU A 105 12.73 -10.23 -2.31
N THR A 106 11.41 -10.35 -2.21
CA THR A 106 10.72 -11.58 -2.60
C THR A 106 10.12 -11.53 -4.01
N ILE A 107 9.86 -10.35 -4.55
CA ILE A 107 9.20 -10.19 -5.85
C ILE A 107 10.14 -9.56 -6.90
N ILE A 108 10.70 -8.39 -6.61
CA ILE A 108 11.44 -7.61 -7.62
C ILE A 108 12.83 -8.18 -7.88
N LYS A 109 13.64 -8.36 -6.84
CA LYS A 109 15.01 -8.85 -6.97
C LYS A 109 15.11 -10.24 -7.62
N PRO A 110 14.27 -11.23 -7.29
CA PRO A 110 14.35 -12.55 -7.92
C PRO A 110 14.12 -12.51 -9.44
N LEU A 111 13.21 -11.67 -9.91
CA LEU A 111 12.84 -11.60 -11.33
C LEU A 111 13.72 -10.64 -12.14
N LEU A 112 14.14 -9.51 -11.56
CA LEU A 112 14.78 -8.42 -12.29
C LEU A 112 16.16 -8.03 -11.74
N GLY A 113 16.55 -8.50 -10.55
CA GLY A 113 17.68 -7.96 -9.79
C GLY A 113 19.02 -7.99 -10.53
N LYS A 114 19.27 -9.02 -11.36
CA LYS A 114 20.52 -9.19 -12.14
C LYS A 114 20.59 -8.29 -13.37
N ILE A 115 19.48 -7.67 -13.78
CA ILE A 115 19.43 -6.83 -14.98
C ILE A 115 19.99 -5.46 -14.63
N LYS A 116 20.84 -4.90 -15.52
CA LYS A 116 21.33 -3.52 -15.39
C LYS A 116 20.16 -2.54 -15.51
N LEU A 117 20.08 -1.58 -14.59
CA LEU A 117 19.00 -0.60 -14.51
C LEU A 117 18.82 0.15 -15.84
N THR A 118 19.91 0.57 -16.46
CA THR A 118 19.92 1.29 -17.74
C THR A 118 19.44 0.43 -18.91
N LYS A 119 19.64 -0.90 -18.86
CA LYS A 119 19.34 -1.85 -19.94
C LYS A 119 17.93 -2.46 -19.88
N LEU A 120 17.22 -2.35 -18.77
CA LEU A 120 15.86 -2.88 -18.68
C LEU A 120 14.89 -2.07 -19.54
N ASP A 121 14.40 -2.68 -20.62
CA ASP A 121 13.37 -2.11 -21.50
C ASP A 121 11.95 -2.55 -21.08
N LYS A 122 10.95 -1.89 -21.67
CA LYS A 122 9.52 -2.09 -21.34
C LYS A 122 9.00 -3.48 -21.74
N VAL A 123 9.48 -4.05 -22.84
CA VAL A 123 9.07 -5.38 -23.34
C VAL A 123 9.64 -6.46 -22.41
N THR A 124 10.92 -6.38 -22.10
CA THR A 124 11.60 -7.28 -21.16
C THR A 124 10.95 -7.21 -19.78
N TYR A 125 10.67 -6.00 -19.27
CA TYR A 125 9.96 -5.84 -18.00
C TYR A 125 8.57 -6.47 -18.00
N LYS A 126 7.76 -6.24 -19.04
CA LYS A 126 6.43 -6.88 -19.14
C LYS A 126 6.53 -8.40 -19.13
N ARG A 127 7.44 -8.96 -19.92
CA ARG A 127 7.61 -10.41 -20.05
C ARG A 127 8.09 -11.04 -18.73
N LEU A 128 9.16 -10.51 -18.14
CA LEU A 128 9.82 -11.13 -16.98
C LEU A 128 9.15 -10.82 -15.64
N PHE A 129 8.38 -9.72 -15.56
CA PHE A 129 7.79 -9.26 -14.32
C PHE A 129 6.27 -9.35 -14.34
N ILE A 130 5.61 -8.56 -15.19
CA ILE A 130 4.14 -8.45 -15.17
C ILE A 130 3.48 -9.77 -15.56
N ASN A 131 3.87 -10.36 -16.68
CA ASN A 131 3.25 -11.58 -17.19
C ASN A 131 3.51 -12.78 -16.29
N GLU A 132 4.72 -12.91 -15.73
CA GLU A 132 5.03 -13.98 -14.78
C GLU A 132 4.21 -13.83 -13.49
N LEU A 133 4.14 -12.63 -12.93
CA LEU A 133 3.39 -12.41 -11.69
C LEU A 133 1.88 -12.56 -11.88
N LEU A 134 1.33 -12.26 -13.05
CA LEU A 134 -0.10 -12.48 -13.34
C LEU A 134 -0.49 -13.97 -13.40
N LYS A 135 0.48 -14.91 -13.49
CA LYS A 135 0.19 -16.35 -13.41
C LYS A 135 -0.12 -16.81 -11.99
N GLU A 136 0.43 -16.14 -10.99
CA GLU A 136 0.38 -16.58 -9.58
C GLU A 136 -0.37 -15.60 -8.67
N TYR A 137 -0.44 -14.33 -9.04
CA TYR A 137 -0.98 -13.26 -8.19
C TYR A 137 -2.17 -12.56 -8.83
N SER A 138 -3.04 -12.04 -7.97
CA SER A 138 -4.17 -11.21 -8.41
C SER A 138 -3.68 -9.95 -9.14
N PRO A 139 -4.45 -9.40 -10.10
CA PRO A 139 -4.05 -8.18 -10.80
C PRO A 139 -3.81 -6.99 -9.87
N GLY A 140 -4.55 -6.91 -8.75
CA GLY A 140 -4.33 -5.89 -7.72
C GLY A 140 -2.97 -6.01 -7.03
N SER A 141 -2.54 -7.23 -6.70
CA SER A 141 -1.20 -7.50 -6.16
C SER A 141 -0.12 -7.10 -7.15
N VAL A 142 -0.26 -7.51 -8.42
CA VAL A 142 0.70 -7.16 -9.48
C VAL A 142 0.77 -5.65 -9.69
N ALA A 143 -0.37 -4.94 -9.63
CA ALA A 143 -0.42 -3.49 -9.68
C ALA A 143 0.35 -2.83 -8.52
N GLN A 144 0.23 -3.39 -7.31
CA GLN A 144 1.01 -2.92 -6.16
C GLN A 144 2.51 -3.15 -6.34
N TYR A 145 2.92 -4.32 -6.82
CA TYR A 145 4.34 -4.63 -7.09
C TYR A 145 4.91 -3.70 -8.18
N HIS A 146 4.15 -3.48 -9.25
CA HIS A 146 4.48 -2.51 -10.28
C HIS A 146 4.59 -1.09 -9.74
N ALA A 147 3.67 -0.67 -8.86
CA ALA A 147 3.71 0.66 -8.25
C ALA A 147 4.98 0.85 -7.41
N THR A 148 5.37 -0.13 -6.58
CA THR A 148 6.63 -0.08 -5.81
C THR A 148 7.85 0.04 -6.72
N PHE A 149 7.92 -0.77 -7.78
CA PHE A 149 8.98 -0.67 -8.78
C PHE A 149 8.99 0.70 -9.48
N LYS A 150 7.81 1.21 -9.88
CA LYS A 150 7.69 2.50 -10.55
C LYS A 150 8.18 3.65 -9.66
N ILE A 151 7.86 3.62 -8.36
CA ILE A 151 8.34 4.62 -7.39
C ILE A 151 9.87 4.58 -7.30
N SER A 152 10.49 3.40 -7.24
CA SER A 152 11.95 3.31 -7.20
C SER A 152 12.60 3.78 -8.50
N ILE A 153 11.97 3.56 -9.66
CA ILE A 153 12.47 4.09 -10.93
C ILE A 153 12.31 5.62 -11.01
N ASN A 154 11.22 6.20 -10.49
CA ASN A 154 11.10 7.65 -10.40
C ASN A 154 12.23 8.24 -9.55
N ALA A 155 12.51 7.64 -8.39
CA ALA A 155 13.64 8.07 -7.57
C ALA A 155 15.00 7.98 -8.29
N ALA A 156 15.17 7.02 -9.21
CA ALA A 156 16.37 6.93 -10.04
C ALA A 156 16.46 8.07 -11.05
N VAL A 157 15.32 8.52 -11.57
CA VAL A 157 15.24 9.69 -12.44
C VAL A 157 15.53 10.97 -11.67
N ASP A 158 14.94 11.13 -10.49
CA ASP A 158 15.17 12.28 -9.61
C ASP A 158 16.64 12.34 -9.13
N SER A 159 17.31 11.18 -9.03
CA SER A 159 18.75 11.08 -8.71
C SER A 159 19.66 11.23 -9.94
N GLU A 160 19.10 11.50 -11.12
CA GLU A 160 19.79 11.65 -12.41
C GLU A 160 20.57 10.38 -12.85
N ILE A 161 20.20 9.22 -12.31
CA ILE A 161 20.75 7.91 -12.71
C ILE A 161 20.08 7.43 -14.01
N LEU A 162 18.83 7.81 -14.22
CA LEU A 162 18.07 7.54 -15.44
C LEU A 162 17.50 8.84 -16.03
N ARG A 163 17.55 9.00 -17.34
CA ARG A 163 16.95 10.18 -18.01
C ARG A 163 15.43 10.26 -17.90
N ARG A 164 14.73 9.12 -17.84
CA ARG A 164 13.26 9.05 -17.77
C ARG A 164 12.74 7.71 -17.27
N ASN A 165 11.53 7.73 -16.70
CA ASN A 165 10.81 6.50 -16.35
C ASN A 165 10.09 5.90 -17.57
N ARG A 166 10.55 4.73 -18.02
CA ARG A 166 10.01 3.99 -19.18
C ARG A 166 8.75 3.17 -18.86
N PHE A 167 8.36 3.08 -17.60
CA PHE A 167 7.36 2.12 -17.09
C PHE A 167 6.04 2.80 -16.66
N ASN A 168 5.84 4.10 -16.93
CA ASN A 168 4.65 4.85 -16.52
C ASN A 168 3.32 4.39 -17.16
N LYS A 169 3.36 3.74 -18.34
CA LYS A 169 2.19 3.35 -19.14
C LYS A 169 2.11 1.83 -19.33
N ILE A 170 2.22 1.07 -18.24
CA ILE A 170 2.06 -0.38 -18.26
C ILE A 170 0.63 -0.69 -17.82
N ILE A 171 -0.11 -1.33 -18.72
CA ILE A 171 -1.48 -1.76 -18.47
C ILE A 171 -1.41 -3.09 -17.72
N ILE A 172 -2.02 -3.11 -16.54
CA ILE A 172 -2.26 -4.32 -15.75
C ILE A 172 -3.78 -4.49 -15.76
N PRO A 173 -4.31 -5.71 -15.98
CA PRO A 173 -5.74 -5.95 -15.95
C PRO A 173 -6.35 -5.41 -14.65
N GLN A 174 -7.54 -4.84 -14.73
CA GLN A 174 -8.26 -4.47 -13.51
C GLN A 174 -8.71 -5.75 -12.79
N PRO A 175 -8.66 -5.80 -11.45
CA PRO A 175 -9.31 -6.88 -10.74
C PRO A 175 -10.77 -6.94 -11.15
N LYS A 176 -11.31 -8.15 -11.35
CA LYS A 176 -12.76 -8.31 -11.50
C LYS A 176 -13.42 -7.64 -10.29
N LYS A 177 -14.46 -6.84 -10.54
CA LYS A 177 -15.26 -6.25 -9.46
C LYS A 177 -15.75 -7.40 -8.59
N GLU A 178 -15.25 -7.51 -7.36
CA GLU A 178 -15.80 -8.47 -6.40
C GLU A 178 -17.28 -8.16 -6.19
N SER A 179 -18.07 -9.16 -5.78
CA SER A 179 -19.44 -8.92 -5.32
C SER A 179 -19.45 -7.79 -4.29
N GLU A 180 -20.53 -7.02 -4.26
CA GLU A 180 -20.67 -5.86 -3.37
C GLU A 180 -20.34 -6.23 -1.92
N ASN A 181 -19.17 -5.79 -1.44
CA ASN A 181 -18.68 -6.07 -0.09
C ASN A 181 -19.34 -5.12 0.92
N PHE A 182 -20.67 -5.19 1.02
CA PHE A 182 -21.50 -4.56 2.05
C PHE A 182 -22.81 -5.34 2.18
N TYR A 183 -23.54 -5.05 3.26
CA TYR A 183 -24.86 -5.60 3.54
C TYR A 183 -25.93 -4.51 3.48
N THR A 184 -27.14 -4.92 3.14
CA THR A 184 -28.38 -4.19 3.47
C THR A 184 -28.62 -4.22 4.98
N ALA A 185 -29.60 -3.44 5.45
CA ALA A 185 -29.95 -3.42 6.87
C ALA A 185 -30.50 -4.78 7.39
N SER A 186 -31.23 -5.53 6.56
CA SER A 186 -31.71 -6.88 6.90
C SER A 186 -30.56 -7.88 6.98
N GLU A 187 -29.71 -7.94 5.95
CA GLU A 187 -28.54 -8.82 5.93
C GLU A 187 -27.59 -8.54 7.11
N LEU A 188 -27.40 -7.26 7.49
CA LEU A 188 -26.59 -6.92 8.66
C LEU A 188 -27.21 -7.47 9.95
N ARG A 189 -28.53 -7.41 10.11
CA ARG A 189 -29.22 -7.94 11.29
C ARG A 189 -29.02 -9.45 11.40
N GLU A 190 -29.27 -10.18 10.32
CA GLU A 190 -29.07 -11.64 10.24
C GLU A 190 -27.61 -12.01 10.56
N PHE A 191 -26.66 -11.25 9.99
CA PHE A 191 -25.24 -11.45 10.25
C PHE A 191 -24.86 -11.23 11.72
N LEU A 192 -25.38 -10.19 12.38
CA LEU A 192 -25.10 -9.92 13.78
C LEU A 192 -25.71 -10.97 14.70
N GLU A 193 -26.92 -11.45 14.40
CA GLU A 193 -27.56 -12.55 15.14
C GLU A 193 -26.77 -13.85 15.01
N ALA A 194 -26.32 -14.19 13.80
CA ALA A 194 -25.44 -15.34 13.57
C ALA A 194 -24.12 -15.20 14.34
N PHE A 195 -23.50 -14.01 14.32
CA PHE A 195 -22.29 -13.72 15.07
C PHE A 195 -22.48 -13.91 16.58
N LYS A 196 -23.59 -13.42 17.13
CA LYS A 196 -23.95 -13.58 18.54
C LYS A 196 -24.07 -15.04 18.95
N ARG A 197 -24.59 -15.88 18.05
CA ARG A 197 -24.81 -17.32 18.30
C ARG A 197 -23.54 -18.16 18.22
N TYR A 198 -22.64 -17.86 17.29
CA TYR A 198 -21.52 -18.77 16.97
C TYR A 198 -20.13 -18.29 17.36
N GLU A 199 -19.96 -17.01 17.68
CA GLU A 199 -18.66 -16.47 18.08
C GLU A 199 -18.62 -16.14 19.57
N ASN A 200 -17.39 -16.06 20.09
CA ASN A 200 -17.19 -15.67 21.49
C ASN A 200 -17.52 -14.18 21.71
N ILE A 201 -17.74 -13.81 22.98
CA ILE A 201 -18.13 -12.46 23.37
C ILE A 201 -17.15 -11.37 22.91
N THR A 202 -15.83 -11.62 22.88
CA THR A 202 -14.85 -10.66 22.35
C THR A 202 -15.12 -10.39 20.86
N ASN A 203 -15.24 -11.44 20.06
CA ASN A 203 -15.42 -11.32 18.61
C ASN A 203 -16.78 -10.68 18.27
N TYR A 204 -17.86 -11.11 18.94
CA TYR A 204 -19.19 -10.53 18.77
C TYR A 204 -19.19 -9.04 19.11
N THR A 205 -18.70 -8.66 20.30
CA THR A 205 -18.69 -7.26 20.75
C THR A 205 -17.88 -6.37 19.80
N MET A 206 -16.75 -6.88 19.28
CA MET A 206 -15.94 -6.10 18.33
C MET A 206 -16.65 -5.91 16.97
N VAL A 207 -17.29 -6.96 16.45
CA VAL A 207 -18.00 -6.89 15.17
C VAL A 207 -19.22 -5.98 15.28
N GLU A 208 -19.96 -6.08 16.39
CA GLU A 208 -21.07 -5.18 16.69
C GLU A 208 -20.58 -3.72 16.74
N LEU A 209 -19.53 -3.44 17.54
CA LEU A 209 -18.93 -2.11 17.59
C LEU A 209 -18.58 -1.57 16.20
N LEU A 210 -17.92 -2.37 15.37
CA LEU A 210 -17.51 -1.97 14.01
C LEU A 210 -18.72 -1.67 13.11
N ALA A 211 -19.77 -2.50 13.17
CA ALA A 211 -20.98 -2.33 12.37
C ALA A 211 -21.77 -1.06 12.76
N PHE A 212 -21.90 -0.78 14.06
CA PHE A 212 -22.70 0.34 14.56
C PHE A 212 -21.99 1.70 14.51
N THR A 213 -20.65 1.71 14.51
CA THR A 213 -19.87 2.96 14.49
C THR A 213 -19.25 3.27 13.14
N GLY A 214 -19.10 2.26 12.26
CA GLY A 214 -18.38 2.39 11.02
C GLY A 214 -16.89 2.69 11.20
N MET A 215 -16.32 2.54 12.40
CA MET A 215 -14.90 2.85 12.64
C MET A 215 -13.96 1.88 11.92
N ARG A 216 -12.70 2.29 11.71
CA ARG A 216 -11.70 1.40 11.10
C ARG A 216 -11.30 0.31 12.08
N ARG A 217 -10.93 -0.87 11.58
CA ARG A 217 -10.43 -2.00 12.41
C ARG A 217 -9.34 -1.58 13.39
N GLY A 218 -8.36 -0.81 12.91
CA GLY A 218 -7.25 -0.34 13.75
C GLY A 218 -7.68 0.64 14.84
N GLU A 219 -8.74 1.42 14.60
CA GLU A 219 -9.35 2.31 15.61
C GLU A 219 -10.00 1.45 16.71
N ALA A 220 -10.83 0.47 16.34
CA ALA A 220 -11.45 -0.46 17.29
C ALA A 220 -10.40 -1.22 18.13
N MET A 221 -9.33 -1.71 17.48
CA MET A 221 -8.22 -2.38 18.19
C MET A 221 -7.40 -1.47 19.10
N GLY A 222 -7.48 -0.15 18.89
CA GLY A 222 -6.76 0.86 19.68
C GLY A 222 -7.56 1.40 20.86
N LEU A 223 -8.86 1.09 20.95
CA LEU A 223 -9.71 1.55 22.04
C LEU A 223 -9.28 0.98 23.39
N LYS A 224 -9.27 1.86 24.38
CA LYS A 224 -9.12 1.57 25.80
C LYS A 224 -10.44 1.84 26.53
N TRP A 225 -10.60 1.29 27.72
CA TRP A 225 -11.83 1.50 28.50
C TRP A 225 -12.07 2.97 28.84
N SER A 226 -11.01 3.74 29.07
CA SER A 226 -11.01 5.20 29.26
C SER A 226 -11.55 6.00 28.07
N ASP A 227 -11.67 5.41 26.87
CA ASP A 227 -12.23 6.09 25.70
C ASP A 227 -13.77 5.99 25.63
N VAL A 228 -14.41 5.19 26.50
CA VAL A 228 -15.85 4.93 26.48
C VAL A 228 -16.52 5.71 27.60
N ASP A 229 -17.39 6.63 27.21
CA ASP A 229 -18.30 7.33 28.12
C ASP A 229 -19.63 6.56 28.18
N PHE A 230 -19.82 5.81 29.28
CA PHE A 230 -20.96 4.93 29.47
C PHE A 230 -22.25 5.70 29.82
N GLU A 231 -22.13 6.90 30.39
CA GLU A 231 -23.24 7.78 30.73
C GLU A 231 -23.64 8.64 29.54
N GLY A 232 -22.67 9.28 28.87
CA GLY A 232 -22.88 10.13 27.69
C GLY A 232 -23.15 9.35 26.40
N LEU A 233 -23.01 8.02 26.42
CA LEU A 233 -23.17 7.12 25.27
C LEU A 233 -22.24 7.51 24.12
N THR A 234 -20.96 7.71 24.42
CA THR A 234 -19.95 8.09 23.42
C THR A 234 -18.69 7.25 23.46
N ILE A 235 -18.00 7.18 22.31
CA ILE A 235 -16.71 6.50 22.16
C ILE A 235 -15.73 7.46 21.47
N SER A 236 -14.62 7.74 22.12
CA SER A 236 -13.59 8.65 21.63
C SER A 236 -12.46 7.89 20.91
N ILE A 237 -12.21 8.26 19.65
CA ILE A 237 -11.16 7.62 18.84
C ILE A 237 -9.90 8.47 18.94
N ASN A 238 -8.98 8.03 19.81
CA ASN A 238 -7.75 8.76 20.11
C ASN A 238 -6.49 8.10 19.54
N ARG A 239 -6.58 6.81 19.17
CA ARG A 239 -5.44 6.02 18.72
C ARG A 239 -5.86 4.90 17.79
N THR A 240 -4.87 4.36 17.08
CA THR A 240 -5.03 3.15 16.28
C THR A 240 -4.02 2.10 16.72
N ARG A 241 -4.30 0.83 16.48
CA ARG A 241 -3.37 -0.26 16.73
C ARG A 241 -3.29 -1.20 15.53
N ASP A 242 -2.08 -1.59 15.16
CA ASP A 242 -1.83 -2.59 14.13
C ASP A 242 -0.88 -3.69 14.64
N ALA A 243 -0.30 -4.48 13.73
CA ALA A 243 0.64 -5.54 14.07
C ALA A 243 1.92 -5.01 14.75
N ASN A 244 2.26 -3.74 14.52
CA ASN A 244 3.48 -3.09 14.99
C ASN A 244 3.24 -2.24 16.25
N GLY A 245 2.05 -2.30 16.83
CA GLY A 245 1.71 -1.64 18.09
C GLY A 245 0.78 -0.43 17.92
N ILE A 246 0.84 0.48 18.89
CA ILE A 246 0.01 1.70 18.91
C ILE A 246 0.56 2.69 17.88
N ARG A 247 -0.34 3.36 17.17
CA ARG A 247 -0.03 4.47 16.26
C ARG A 247 -1.00 5.62 16.48
N SER A 248 -0.50 6.83 16.28
CA SER A 248 -1.35 8.00 16.15
C SER A 248 -2.23 7.88 14.90
N PRO A 249 -3.50 8.31 14.96
CA PRO A 249 -4.34 8.39 13.77
C PRO A 249 -3.71 9.25 12.67
N LYS A 250 -3.82 8.81 11.41
CA LYS A 250 -3.09 9.39 10.27
C LYS A 250 -3.46 10.84 9.93
N THR A 251 -4.65 11.30 10.34
CA THR A 251 -5.17 12.63 9.96
C THR A 251 -5.87 13.29 11.14
N LYS A 252 -5.93 14.62 11.15
CA LYS A 252 -6.65 15.38 12.19
C LYS A 252 -8.12 14.92 12.32
N ASN A 253 -8.79 14.68 11.19
CA ASN A 253 -10.18 14.20 11.15
C ASN A 253 -10.39 12.79 11.73
N SER A 254 -9.30 12.05 11.98
CA SER A 254 -9.40 10.72 12.60
C SER A 254 -9.67 10.81 14.11
N TYR A 255 -9.25 11.90 14.76
CA TYR A 255 -9.61 12.21 16.15
C TYR A 255 -11.05 12.69 16.21
N ARG A 256 -11.92 11.91 16.86
CA ARG A 256 -13.36 12.20 16.92
C ARG A 256 -14.05 11.43 18.04
N THR A 257 -15.19 11.94 18.46
CA THR A 257 -16.08 11.27 19.41
C THR A 257 -17.34 10.84 18.67
N ILE A 258 -17.70 9.56 18.79
CA ILE A 258 -18.86 8.97 18.13
C ILE A 258 -19.94 8.74 19.16
N LYS A 259 -21.12 9.34 18.97
CA LYS A 259 -22.32 8.98 19.72
C LYS A 259 -22.84 7.61 19.27
N VAL A 260 -23.17 6.77 20.24
CA VAL A 260 -23.62 5.39 20.04
C VAL A 260 -24.98 5.15 20.68
N ILE A 261 -25.62 4.06 20.27
CA ILE A 261 -26.93 3.64 20.80
C ILE A 261 -26.76 2.93 22.15
N GLY A 262 -27.82 2.94 22.97
CA GLY A 262 -27.80 2.36 24.31
C GLY A 262 -27.57 0.85 24.33
N GLU A 263 -28.01 0.14 23.29
CA GLU A 263 -27.84 -1.31 23.12
C GLU A 263 -26.35 -1.66 23.02
N LEU A 264 -25.57 -0.89 22.25
CA LEU A 264 -24.13 -1.09 22.11
C LEU A 264 -23.39 -0.83 23.43
N ILE A 265 -23.80 0.21 24.17
CA ILE A 265 -23.25 0.51 25.51
C ILE A 265 -23.60 -0.62 26.49
N THR A 266 -24.80 -1.18 26.39
CA THR A 266 -25.22 -2.32 27.19
C THR A 266 -24.35 -3.53 26.91
N GLN A 267 -24.12 -3.86 25.64
CA GLN A 267 -23.21 -4.94 25.27
C GLN A 267 -21.78 -4.69 25.76
N LEU A 268 -21.28 -3.45 25.66
CA LEU A 268 -19.96 -3.09 26.19
C LEU A 268 -19.88 -3.25 27.71
N LYS A 269 -20.95 -2.94 28.48
CA LYS A 269 -21.01 -3.19 29.92
C LYS A 269 -20.96 -4.68 30.25
N VAL A 270 -21.72 -5.50 29.52
CA VAL A 270 -21.69 -6.98 29.66
C VAL A 270 -20.29 -7.51 29.35
N TYR A 271 -19.69 -7.06 28.25
CA TYR A 271 -18.34 -7.45 27.87
C TYR A 271 -17.29 -7.00 28.90
N ARG A 272 -17.42 -5.78 29.44
CA ARG A 272 -16.53 -5.25 30.49
C ARG A 272 -16.57 -6.10 31.75
N LYS A 273 -17.76 -6.55 32.16
CA LYS A 273 -17.91 -7.48 33.29
C LYS A 273 -17.17 -8.79 33.03
N TRP A 274 -17.40 -9.39 31.87
CA TRP A 274 -16.69 -10.61 31.45
C TRP A 274 -15.16 -10.42 31.42
N CYS A 275 -14.67 -9.28 30.92
CA CYS A 275 -13.24 -8.95 30.94
C CYS A 275 -12.69 -8.85 32.37
N LYS A 276 -13.43 -8.25 33.32
CA LYS A 276 -13.02 -8.19 34.73
C LYS A 276 -12.88 -9.59 35.32
N GLU A 277 -13.88 -10.45 35.12
CA GLU A 277 -13.88 -11.84 35.60
C GLU A 277 -12.72 -12.63 34.99
N LEU A 278 -12.49 -12.50 33.69
CA LEU A 278 -11.37 -13.14 33.00
C LEU A 278 -10.01 -12.62 33.50
N MET A 279 -9.83 -11.32 33.70
CA MET A 279 -8.56 -10.77 34.20
C MET A 279 -8.25 -11.31 35.60
N ILE A 280 -9.26 -11.37 36.46
CA ILE A 280 -9.14 -11.91 37.83
C ILE A 280 -8.73 -13.38 37.78
N SER A 281 -9.29 -14.19 36.87
CA SER A 281 -8.92 -15.61 36.74
C SER A 281 -7.45 -15.82 36.30
N PHE A 282 -6.80 -14.78 35.76
CA PHE A 282 -5.38 -14.77 35.42
C PHE A 282 -4.53 -14.03 36.47
N GLY A 283 -5.09 -13.68 37.63
CA GLY A 283 -4.39 -12.94 38.69
C GLY A 283 -4.10 -11.48 38.35
N LYS A 284 -4.93 -10.87 37.49
CA LYS A 284 -4.77 -9.47 37.03
C LYS A 284 -6.02 -8.65 37.35
N HIS A 285 -5.85 -7.33 37.37
CA HIS A 285 -6.96 -6.38 37.45
C HIS A 285 -7.13 -5.66 36.12
N LEU A 286 -8.39 -5.38 35.77
CA LEU A 286 -8.72 -4.56 34.61
C LEU A 286 -8.62 -3.08 34.98
N SER A 287 -7.81 -2.32 34.25
CA SER A 287 -7.62 -0.88 34.35
C SER A 287 -8.38 -0.12 33.25
N GLU A 288 -8.62 1.17 33.46
CA GLU A 288 -9.18 2.05 32.41
C GLU A 288 -8.22 2.26 31.23
N ASP A 289 -6.91 2.06 31.46
CA ASP A 289 -5.90 2.18 30.41
C ASP A 289 -5.69 0.87 29.61
N ASP A 290 -6.40 -0.20 29.98
CA ASP A 290 -6.37 -1.45 29.23
C ASP A 290 -7.16 -1.37 27.92
N PHE A 291 -6.66 -2.05 26.90
CA PHE A 291 -7.38 -2.21 25.64
C PHE A 291 -8.69 -2.98 25.85
N ILE A 292 -9.75 -2.54 25.16
CA ILE A 292 -11.08 -3.16 25.27
C ILE A 292 -11.04 -4.62 24.81
N PHE A 293 -10.48 -4.88 23.61
CA PHE A 293 -10.57 -6.19 22.99
C PHE A 293 -9.37 -7.09 23.32
N ILE A 294 -9.61 -8.06 24.20
CA ILE A 294 -8.60 -8.99 24.70
C ILE A 294 -8.84 -10.44 24.24
N ASN A 295 -7.74 -11.18 24.07
CA ASN A 295 -7.75 -12.59 23.75
C ASN A 295 -8.06 -13.42 25.01
N LYS A 296 -9.09 -14.26 24.93
CA LYS A 296 -9.59 -15.07 26.06
C LYS A 296 -8.56 -15.98 26.73
N SER A 297 -7.53 -16.42 26.00
CA SER A 297 -6.54 -17.38 26.47
C SER A 297 -5.28 -16.72 27.03
N THR A 298 -5.04 -15.45 26.70
CA THR A 298 -3.78 -14.77 27.05
C THR A 298 -3.99 -13.46 27.79
N THR A 299 -5.21 -12.92 27.85
CA THR A 299 -5.57 -11.58 28.35
C THR A 299 -4.87 -10.42 27.60
N LYS A 300 -4.13 -10.72 26.53
CA LYS A 300 -3.44 -9.71 25.71
C LYS A 300 -4.37 -9.13 24.64
N PRO A 301 -4.10 -7.90 24.15
CA PRO A 301 -4.88 -7.32 23.06
C PRO A 301 -4.89 -8.22 21.82
N ILE A 302 -6.07 -8.41 21.22
CA ILE A 302 -6.24 -9.32 20.08
C ILE A 302 -5.39 -8.91 18.86
N SER A 303 -5.04 -9.89 18.02
CA SER A 303 -4.40 -9.64 16.73
C SER A 303 -5.41 -9.17 15.67
N HIS A 304 -4.92 -8.43 14.68
CA HIS A 304 -5.72 -7.91 13.57
C HIS A 304 -6.36 -8.99 12.68
N THR A 305 -5.86 -10.23 12.76
CA THR A 305 -6.35 -11.37 11.98
C THR A 305 -7.55 -12.06 12.61
N VAL A 306 -7.77 -11.92 13.92
CA VAL A 306 -8.77 -12.69 14.67
C VAL A 306 -10.18 -12.50 14.09
N ILE A 307 -10.57 -11.25 13.83
CA ILE A 307 -11.89 -10.93 13.30
C ILE A 307 -12.08 -11.42 11.87
N ARG A 308 -11.03 -11.40 11.03
CA ARG A 308 -11.14 -11.93 9.66
C ARG A 308 -11.56 -13.40 9.70
N TYR A 309 -10.89 -14.21 10.51
CA TYR A 309 -11.22 -15.62 10.64
C TYR A 309 -12.57 -15.86 11.29
N ALA A 310 -12.98 -15.01 12.24
CA ALA A 310 -14.33 -15.08 12.83
C ALA A 310 -15.42 -14.81 11.78
N ILE A 311 -15.23 -13.78 10.94
CA ILE A 311 -16.19 -13.47 9.85
C ILE A 311 -16.25 -14.64 8.87
N ASP A 312 -15.10 -15.12 8.39
CA ASP A 312 -15.05 -16.23 7.44
C ASP A 312 -15.69 -17.51 8.03
N ARG A 313 -15.61 -17.77 9.34
CA ARG A 313 -16.28 -18.90 10.00
C ARG A 313 -17.81 -18.74 10.00
N VAL A 314 -18.31 -17.60 10.48
CA VAL A 314 -19.76 -17.37 10.60
C VAL A 314 -20.42 -17.34 9.24
N THR A 315 -19.85 -16.63 8.27
CA THR A 315 -20.45 -16.53 6.93
C THR A 315 -20.49 -17.88 6.23
N LYS A 316 -19.48 -18.74 6.42
CA LYS A 316 -19.49 -20.11 5.86
C LYS A 316 -20.49 -21.01 6.56
N LYS A 317 -20.62 -20.90 7.89
CA LYS A 317 -21.49 -21.77 8.68
C LYS A 317 -22.97 -21.53 8.36
N GLU A 318 -23.37 -20.28 8.23
CA GLU A 318 -24.77 -19.89 7.96
C GLU A 318 -25.04 -19.61 6.47
N ASN A 319 -24.07 -19.91 5.60
CA ASN A 319 -24.15 -19.64 4.16
C ASN A 319 -24.53 -18.18 3.83
N LEU A 320 -24.04 -17.24 4.64
CA LEU A 320 -24.28 -15.80 4.45
C LEU A 320 -23.33 -15.25 3.38
N LYS A 321 -23.77 -14.21 2.68
CA LYS A 321 -22.92 -13.43 1.77
C LYS A 321 -21.64 -13.02 2.48
N ARG A 322 -20.48 -13.29 1.88
CA ARG A 322 -19.19 -13.00 2.50
C ARG A 322 -18.97 -11.49 2.61
N ILE A 323 -18.48 -11.03 3.77
CA ILE A 323 -18.12 -9.64 4.02
C ILE A 323 -16.72 -9.54 4.63
N THR A 324 -16.11 -8.36 4.56
CA THR A 324 -14.87 -8.03 5.26
C THR A 324 -15.10 -6.99 6.35
N VAL A 325 -14.11 -6.73 7.20
CA VAL A 325 -14.21 -5.64 8.19
C VAL A 325 -14.40 -4.27 7.52
N HIS A 326 -13.76 -4.05 6.37
CA HIS A 326 -14.02 -2.84 5.58
C HIS A 326 -15.43 -2.83 4.99
N GLY A 327 -15.97 -4.02 4.69
CA GLY A 327 -17.36 -4.16 4.28
C GLY A 327 -18.34 -3.76 5.38
N LEU A 328 -18.08 -4.04 6.66
CA LEU A 328 -18.94 -3.55 7.75
C LEU A 328 -18.97 -2.02 7.83
N ARG A 329 -17.82 -1.37 7.62
CA ARG A 329 -17.76 0.10 7.51
C ARG A 329 -18.52 0.60 6.27
N HIS A 330 -18.44 -0.13 5.17
CA HIS A 330 -19.19 0.18 3.95
C HIS A 330 -20.69 0.08 4.21
N THR A 331 -21.16 -1.05 4.77
CA THR A 331 -22.53 -1.26 5.24
C THR A 331 -23.03 -0.08 6.10
N HIS A 332 -22.24 0.33 7.10
CA HIS A 332 -22.60 1.47 7.95
C HIS A 332 -22.83 2.75 7.14
N ALA A 333 -21.90 3.08 6.23
CA ALA A 333 -22.01 4.27 5.39
C ALA A 333 -23.22 4.20 4.44
N THR A 334 -23.39 3.08 3.74
CA THR A 334 -24.48 2.87 2.77
C THR A 334 -25.85 2.92 3.43
N ILE A 335 -25.99 2.37 4.64
CA ILE A 335 -27.25 2.49 5.42
C ILE A 335 -27.54 3.95 5.77
N LEU A 336 -26.53 4.75 6.16
CA LEU A 336 -26.75 6.17 6.45
C LEU A 336 -27.07 6.98 5.18
N ILE A 337 -26.44 6.65 4.06
CA ILE A 337 -26.71 7.27 2.75
C ILE A 337 -28.15 6.99 2.32
N SER A 338 -28.61 5.73 2.40
CA SER A 338 -30.00 5.38 2.05
C SER A 338 -31.04 6.00 2.97
N LYS A 339 -30.63 6.44 4.17
CA LYS A 339 -31.46 7.26 5.07
C LYS A 339 -31.29 8.76 4.85
N ARG A 340 -30.69 9.17 3.73
CA ARG A 340 -30.50 10.56 3.29
C ARG A 340 -29.78 11.42 4.33
N ILE A 341 -28.91 10.82 5.15
CA ILE A 341 -28.09 11.56 6.10
C ILE A 341 -27.05 12.39 5.33
N PRO A 342 -26.86 13.68 5.67
CA PRO A 342 -25.93 14.52 4.94
C PRO A 342 -24.51 13.94 4.89
N VAL A 343 -23.90 13.97 3.70
CA VAL A 343 -22.55 13.43 3.44
C VAL A 343 -21.51 13.96 4.43
N LYS A 344 -21.64 15.23 4.82
CA LYS A 344 -20.77 15.86 5.82
C LYS A 344 -20.84 15.14 7.17
N VAL A 345 -22.05 14.86 7.67
CA VAL A 345 -22.27 14.13 8.93
C VAL A 345 -21.69 12.72 8.86
N ILE A 346 -21.90 12.03 7.74
CA ILE A 346 -21.33 10.68 7.51
C ILE A 346 -19.80 10.75 7.51
N SER A 347 -19.22 11.73 6.81
CA SER A 347 -17.77 11.90 6.72
C SER A 347 -17.13 12.18 8.08
N ASP A 348 -17.76 13.03 8.89
CA ASP A 348 -17.28 13.37 10.23
C ASP A 348 -17.36 12.14 11.14
N ARG A 349 -18.48 11.39 11.09
CA ARG A 349 -18.64 10.13 11.84
C ARG A 349 -17.61 9.08 11.45
N LEU A 350 -17.31 8.94 10.17
CA LEU A 350 -16.35 7.97 9.65
C LEU A 350 -14.89 8.43 9.84
N GLY A 351 -14.64 9.72 10.09
CA GLY A 351 -13.28 10.28 10.05
C GLY A 351 -12.69 10.24 8.64
N ASN A 352 -13.49 10.68 7.66
CA ASN A 352 -13.15 10.86 6.25
C ASN A 352 -13.40 12.31 5.82
N THR A 353 -12.93 12.69 4.63
CA THR A 353 -13.44 13.92 3.96
C THR A 353 -14.74 13.60 3.21
N PRO A 354 -15.63 14.58 2.97
CA PRO A 354 -16.81 14.37 2.14
C PRO A 354 -16.48 13.82 0.75
N GLU A 355 -15.40 14.31 0.14
CA GLU A 355 -14.90 13.81 -1.16
C GLU A 355 -14.55 12.33 -1.11
N MET A 356 -13.88 11.86 -0.06
CA MET A 356 -13.59 10.43 0.11
C MET A 356 -14.87 9.59 0.23
N VAL A 357 -15.90 10.09 0.92
CA VAL A 357 -17.20 9.42 1.05
C VAL A 357 -17.88 9.34 -0.31
N LEU A 358 -17.99 10.44 -1.05
CA LEU A 358 -18.58 10.46 -2.40
C LEU A 358 -17.85 9.51 -3.37
N ASN A 359 -16.52 9.55 -3.38
CA ASN A 359 -15.71 8.69 -4.26
C ASN A 359 -15.84 7.20 -3.90
N THR A 360 -15.99 6.87 -2.62
CA THR A 360 -16.09 5.47 -2.16
C THR A 360 -17.49 4.91 -2.36
N TYR A 361 -18.53 5.71 -2.10
CA TYR A 361 -19.92 5.27 -2.06
C TYR A 361 -20.77 5.80 -3.21
N GLY A 362 -20.14 6.29 -4.28
CA GLY A 362 -20.82 6.94 -5.41
C GLY A 362 -21.93 6.11 -6.06
N HIS A 363 -21.87 4.78 -5.99
CA HIS A 363 -22.94 3.91 -6.48
C HIS A 363 -24.24 4.08 -5.67
N SER A 364 -24.17 4.16 -4.34
CA SER A 364 -25.34 4.38 -3.47
C SER A 364 -25.95 5.77 -3.64
N PHE A 365 -25.19 6.75 -4.15
CA PHE A 365 -25.72 8.08 -4.46
C PHE A 365 -26.44 8.14 -5.81
N LYS A 366 -26.08 7.29 -6.77
CA LYS A 366 -26.77 7.22 -8.07
C LYS A 366 -28.22 6.77 -7.92
N GLU A 367 -28.49 5.84 -7.01
CA GLU A 367 -29.85 5.40 -6.70
C GLU A 367 -30.72 6.56 -6.16
N LEU A 368 -30.13 7.46 -5.38
CA LEU A 368 -30.83 8.66 -4.87
C LEU A 368 -31.05 9.73 -5.95
N GLU A 369 -30.27 9.73 -7.03
CA GLU A 369 -30.39 10.70 -8.12
C GLU A 369 -31.69 10.50 -8.92
N GLU A 370 -32.07 9.25 -9.17
CA GLU A 370 -33.34 8.91 -9.81
C GLU A 370 -34.54 9.34 -8.95
N GLU A 371 -34.48 9.09 -7.64
CA GLU A 371 -35.49 9.54 -6.67
C GLU A 371 -35.58 11.07 -6.57
N SER A 372 -34.50 11.80 -6.87
CA SER A 372 -34.48 13.27 -6.76
C SER A 372 -35.37 13.96 -7.80
N VAL A 373 -35.53 13.33 -8.97
CA VAL A 373 -36.40 13.82 -10.04
C VAL A 373 -37.87 13.66 -9.61
N GLU A 374 -38.22 12.49 -9.08
CA GLU A 374 -39.55 12.20 -8.56
C GLU A 374 -39.90 13.10 -7.36
N ALA A 375 -38.98 13.27 -6.41
CA ALA A 375 -39.19 14.12 -5.25
C ALA A 375 -39.44 15.60 -5.62
N PHE A 376 -38.81 16.10 -6.69
CA PHE A 376 -39.05 17.46 -7.19
C PHE A 376 -40.41 17.56 -7.90
N ALA A 377 -40.79 16.55 -8.69
CA ALA A 377 -42.11 16.48 -9.30
C ALA A 377 -43.22 16.44 -8.23
N ASP A 378 -43.09 15.58 -7.22
CA ASP A 378 -44.00 15.47 -6.08
C ASP A 378 -44.13 16.80 -5.31
N ALA A 379 -43.00 17.48 -5.06
CA ALA A 379 -42.99 18.76 -4.36
C ALA A 379 -43.71 19.88 -5.14
N LEU A 380 -43.76 19.76 -6.47
CA LEU A 380 -44.46 20.68 -7.36
C LEU A 380 -45.85 20.17 -7.79
N ALA A 381 -46.26 18.98 -7.34
CA ALA A 381 -47.47 18.28 -7.77
C ALA A 381 -47.59 18.13 -9.30
N LEU A 382 -46.47 17.82 -9.97
CA LEU A 382 -46.38 17.61 -11.42
C LEU A 382 -46.64 16.17 -11.86
#